data_AF-A0AAU9V0Z3-F1
#
_entry.id   AF-A0AAU9V0Z3-F1
#
_cell.length_a   1.000
_cell.length_b   1.000
_cell.length_c   1.000
_cell.angle_alpha   90.00
_cell.angle_beta   90.00
_cell.angle_gamma   90.00
#
_symmetry.space_group_name_H-M   'P 1'
#
loop_
_entity.id
_entity.type
_entity.pdbx_description
1 polymer ?
#
loop_
_entity_poly.entity_id
_entity_poly.type
_entity_poly.pdbx_seq_one_letter_code
_entity_poly.pdbx_strand_id
1 'polypeptide(L)' 'MLNSHIIPNPITVEGITLEGVREYVYPGQIIQLGKKNFERESDRRIQLGWITFGKLRDIFSSSVPQSLKTKQWTDVG' A
#
# COMPACT_ATOMS: atom_id res chain seq x y z
N MET A 1 18.59 -0.20 8.57
CA MET A 1 19.80 0.66 8.63
C MET A 1 19.35 2.05 9.06
N LEU A 2 19.97 2.62 10.12
CA LEU A 2 19.64 3.98 10.58
C LEU A 2 20.38 5.01 9.71
N ASN A 3 19.69 6.10 9.38
CA ASN A 3 20.23 7.21 8.59
C ASN A 3 21.29 7.96 9.43
N SER A 4 22.56 7.92 9.02
CA SER A 4 23.71 8.47 9.77
C SER A 4 23.70 9.98 9.99
N HIS A 5 22.76 10.70 9.38
CA HIS A 5 22.61 12.15 9.49
C HIS A 5 21.42 12.59 10.33
N ILE A 6 20.73 11.65 10.99
CA ILE A 6 19.59 11.95 11.84
C ILE A 6 19.92 11.43 13.24
N ILE A 7 20.05 12.34 14.20
CA ILE A 7 20.00 12.00 15.62
C ILE A 7 18.56 11.57 15.89
N PRO A 8 18.28 10.32 16.28
CA PRO A 8 16.92 9.85 16.49
C PRO A 8 16.36 10.48 17.77
N ASN A 9 15.81 11.68 17.63
CA ASN A 9 15.06 12.31 18.70
C ASN A 9 13.64 11.70 18.75
N PRO A 10 13.09 11.47 19.95
CA PRO A 10 11.72 11.00 20.10
C PRO A 10 10.74 11.98 19.42
N ILE A 11 9.88 11.46 18.55
CA ILE A 11 8.82 12.27 17.94
C ILE A 11 7.60 12.19 18.86
N THR A 12 7.16 13.33 19.38
CA THR A 12 5.96 13.43 20.22
C THR A 12 4.81 14.08 19.45
N VAL A 13 3.64 13.45 19.44
CA VAL A 13 2.39 14.00 18.90
C VAL A 13 1.39 14.04 20.05
N GLU A 14 0.87 15.24 20.38
CA GLU A 14 -0.08 15.44 21.48
C GLU A 14 0.40 14.88 22.84
N GLY A 15 1.71 14.93 23.09
CA GLY A 15 2.33 14.41 24.32
C GLY A 15 2.58 12.90 24.32
N ILE A 16 2.19 12.19 23.25
CA ILE A 16 2.45 10.76 23.08
C ILE A 16 3.74 10.59 22.28
N THR A 17 4.71 9.84 22.83
CA THR A 17 5.94 9.50 22.12
C THR A 17 5.68 8.37 21.13
N LEU A 18 5.92 8.62 19.84
CA LEU A 18 5.75 7.63 18.79
C LEU A 18 6.88 6.61 18.81
N GLU A 19 6.52 5.33 18.68
CA GLU A 19 7.48 4.25 18.50
C GLU A 19 8.03 4.26 17.06
N GLY A 20 9.36 4.23 16.93
CA GLY A 20 10.02 4.12 15.63
C GLY A 20 9.89 2.70 15.07
N VAL A 21 8.95 2.49 14.15
CA VAL A 21 8.82 1.22 13.43
C VAL A 21 9.98 1.06 12.44
N ARG A 22 10.85 0.07 12.69
CA ARG A 22 12.04 -0.19 11.86
C ARG A 22 11.75 -1.00 10.60
N GLU A 23 10.71 -1.83 10.65
CA GLU A 23 10.33 -2.73 9.58
C GLU A 23 8.80 -2.89 9.54
N TYR A 24 8.22 -2.71 8.36
CA TYR A 24 6.81 -2.96 8.12
C TYR A 24 6.68 -4.27 7.33
N VAL A 25 6.13 -5.30 7.96
CA VAL A 25 5.86 -6.59 7.30
C VAL A 25 4.44 -6.56 6.75
N TYR A 26 4.32 -6.38 5.43
CA TYR A 26 3.05 -6.57 4.74
C TYR A 26 2.87 -8.06 4.40
N PRO A 27 1.75 -8.69 4.82
CA PRO A 27 1.44 -10.06 4.41
C PRO A 27 1.37 -10.14 2.88
N GLY A 28 2.21 -11.00 2.28
CA GLY A 28 2.27 -11.24 0.83
C GLY A 28 3.45 -10.58 0.09
N GLN A 29 4.15 -9.60 0.67
CA GLN A 29 5.37 -9.05 0.07
C GLN A 29 6.20 -8.20 1.04
N ILE A 30 7.48 -8.51 1.21
CA ILE A 30 8.41 -7.70 2.01
C ILE A 30 8.76 -6.43 1.23
N ILE A 31 8.29 -5.27 1.70
CA ILE A 31 8.66 -3.95 1.14
C ILE A 31 9.82 -3.40 1.95
N GLN A 32 11.02 -3.42 1.37
CA GLN A 32 12.18 -2.78 2.01
C GLN A 32 12.12 -1.26 1.78
N LEU A 33 11.76 -0.53 2.82
CA LEU A 33 11.70 0.94 2.85
C LEU A 33 13.11 1.54 2.91
N GLY A 34 13.88 1.38 1.83
CA GLY A 34 15.15 2.07 1.61
C GLY A 34 14.96 3.44 0.95
N LYS A 35 15.90 4.36 1.17
CA LYS A 35 15.87 5.83 0.88
C LYS A 35 15.62 6.27 -0.58
N LYS A 36 15.30 5.35 -1.51
CA LYS A 36 14.95 5.60 -2.92
C LYS A 36 14.04 4.51 -3.55
N ASN A 37 13.60 3.51 -2.77
CA ASN A 37 12.83 2.38 -3.29
C ASN A 37 11.32 2.58 -3.13
N PHE A 38 10.89 3.47 -2.24
CA PHE A 38 9.47 3.67 -1.98
C PHE A 38 8.77 4.41 -3.12
N GLU A 39 9.34 5.51 -3.61
CA GLU A 39 8.75 6.28 -4.71
C GLU A 39 8.66 5.43 -5.98
N ARG A 40 9.75 4.71 -6.30
CA ARG A 40 9.79 3.80 -7.45
C ARG A 40 8.80 2.64 -7.32
N GLU A 41 8.64 2.05 -6.14
CA GLU A 41 7.66 0.96 -5.94
C GLU A 41 6.22 1.49 -5.98
N SER A 42 5.98 2.69 -5.46
CA SER A 42 4.70 3.39 -5.58
C SER A 42 4.33 3.63 -7.04
N ASP A 43 5.25 4.21 -7.82
CA ASP A 43 5.06 4.45 -9.26
C ASP A 43 4.79 3.16 -10.03
N ARG A 44 5.59 2.11 -9.75
CA ARG A 44 5.40 0.79 -10.36
C ARG A 44 4.02 0.22 -10.06
N ARG A 45 3.52 0.35 -8.83
CA ARG A 45 2.19 -0.13 -8.42
C ARG A 45 1.07 0.67 -9.08
N ILE A 46 1.22 1.99 -9.17
CA ILE A 46 0.25 2.86 -9.86
C ILE A 46 0.15 2.42 -11.33
N GLN A 47 1.28 2.26 -12.01
CA GLN A 47 1.30 1.81 -13.41
C GLN A 47 0.68 0.41 -13.58
N LEU A 48 1.05 -0.54 -12.72
CA LEU A 48 0.50 -1.90 -12.78
C LEU A 48 -1.01 -1.92 -12.50
N GLY A 49 -1.48 -1.09 -11.58
CA GLY A 49 -2.89 -0.87 -11.32
C GLY A 49 -3.63 -0.39 -12.56
N TRP A 50 -3.10 0.63 -13.26
CA TRP A 50 -3.69 1.14 -14.50
C TRP A 50 -3.69 0.11 -15.63
N ILE A 51 -2.61 -0.65 -15.81
CA ILE A 51 -2.54 -1.70 -16.83
C ILE A 51 -3.61 -2.77 -16.54
N THR A 52 -3.71 -3.21 -15.29
CA THR A 52 -4.68 -4.24 -14.88
C THR A 52 -6.11 -3.74 -15.03
N PHE A 53 -6.38 -2.50 -14.63
CA PHE A 53 -7.67 -1.85 -14.83
C PHE A 53 -8.03 -1.77 -16.32
N GLY A 54 -7.09 -1.34 -17.16
CA GLY A 54 -7.28 -1.27 -18.62
C GLY A 54 -7.64 -2.62 -19.23
N LYS A 55 -6.96 -3.71 -18.82
CA LYS A 55 -7.27 -5.08 -19.27
C LYS A 55 -8.67 -5.56 -18.86
N LEU A 56 -9.18 -5.05 -17.74
CA LEU A 56 -10.50 -5.41 -17.21
C LEU A 56 -11.59 -4.41 -17.61
N ARG A 57 -11.25 -3.38 -18.40
CA ARG A 57 -12.18 -2.30 -18.77
C ARG A 57 -13.45 -2.82 -19.41
N ASP A 58 -13.34 -3.77 -20.33
CA ASP A 58 -14.51 -4.33 -21.03
C ASP A 58 -15.44 -5.06 -20.07
N ILE A 59 -14.89 -5.75 -19.07
CA ILE A 59 -15.67 -6.40 -18.01
C ILE A 59 -16.36 -5.33 -17.16
N PHE A 60 -15.66 -4.27 -16.75
CA PHE A 60 -16.24 -3.21 -15.94
C PHE A 60 -17.30 -2.40 -16.69
N SER A 61 -17.12 -2.16 -17.98
CA SER A 61 -18.07 -1.42 -18.84
C SER A 61 -19.18 -2.29 -19.42
N SER A 62 -19.09 -3.62 -19.31
CA SER A 62 -20.15 -4.53 -19.77
C SER A 62 -21.45 -4.38 -18.97
N SER A 63 -22.56 -4.89 -19.52
CA SER A 63 -23.86 -4.96 -18.82
C SER A 63 -23.91 -6.00 -17.69
N VAL A 64 -22.77 -6.58 -17.29
CA VAL A 64 -22.71 -7.51 -16.17
C VAL A 64 -23.23 -6.82 -14.90
N PRO A 65 -24.16 -7.45 -14.16
CA PRO A 65 -24.69 -6.91 -12.92
C PRO A 65 -23.60 -6.51 -11.93
N GLN A 66 -23.77 -5.34 -11.30
CA GLN A 66 -22.76 -4.79 -10.38
C GLN A 66 -22.44 -5.73 -9.23
N SER A 67 -23.44 -6.47 -8.71
CA SER A 67 -23.27 -7.46 -7.64
C SER A 67 -22.25 -8.55 -7.96
N LEU A 68 -22.06 -8.89 -9.24
CA LEU A 68 -21.06 -9.86 -9.70
C LEU A 68 -19.66 -9.23 -9.84
N LYS A 69 -19.59 -7.92 -10.11
CA LYS A 69 -18.32 -7.17 -10.22
C LYS A 69 -17.75 -6.81 -8.85
N THR A 70 -18.61 -6.55 -7.87
CA THR A 70 -18.20 -6.04 -6.55
C THR A 70 -18.29 -7.06 -5.44
N LYS A 71 -18.45 -8.37 -5.72
CA LYS A 71 -18.75 -9.42 -4.71
C LYS A 71 -18.05 -9.14 -3.37
N GLN A 72 -18.80 -8.54 -2.45
CA GLN A 72 -18.38 -8.27 -1.09
C GLN A 72 -18.58 -9.58 -0.34
N TRP A 73 -17.50 -10.19 0.09
CA TRP A 73 -17.56 -11.25 1.09
C TRP A 73 -17.75 -10.55 2.43
N THR A 74 -19.00 -10.29 2.80
CA THR A 74 -19.33 -10.10 4.22
C THR A 74 -19.29 -11.48 4.85
N ASP A 75 -18.16 -11.79 5.48
CA ASP A 75 -18.07 -12.89 6.43
C ASP A 75 -18.93 -12.46 7.63
N VAL A 76 -20.17 -12.93 7.66
CA VAL A 76 -21.05 -12.76 8.82
C VAL A 76 -20.81 -13.97 9.70
N GLY A 77 -19.93 -13.80 10.69
CA GLY A 77 -19.78 -14.72 11.81
C GLY A 77 -20.93 -14.63 12.80
#